data_AF-A0A2J6X0P5-F1
#
_entry.id   AF-A0A2J6X0P5-F1
#
_cell.length_a   1.000
_cell.length_b   1.000
_cell.length_c   1.000
_cell.angle_alpha   90.00
_cell.angle_beta   90.00
_cell.angle_gamma   90.00
#
_symmetry.space_group_name_H-M   'P 1'
#
loop_
_entity.id
_entity.type
_entity.pdbx_description
1 polymer ?
#
loop_
_entity_poly.entity_id
_entity_poly.type
_entity_poly.pdbx_seq_one_letter_code
_entity_poly.pdbx_strand_id
1 'polypeptide(L)'
;MGSDKVETLLQNLKNLLLKEKECIIKAINDTKSTEELNRIVEEKHNILMQLAQFEVEDFKGYEDLVYDIQQLSRTNMILAESNLKFIESVFESIFEQTSTYLSDGQVKNKSSGIINKKA
;
A
#
# COMPACT_ATOMS: atom_id res chain seq x y z
N MET A 1 -28.17 -19.38 10.68
CA MET A 1 -28.37 -18.20 9.80
C MET A 1 -27.28 -17.14 9.94
N GLY A 2 -26.71 -16.90 11.13
CA GLY A 2 -25.55 -15.98 11.29
C GLY A 2 -24.22 -16.53 10.74
N SER A 3 -23.91 -17.80 11.01
CA SER A 3 -22.65 -18.47 10.60
C SER A 3 -22.39 -18.40 9.09
N ASP A 4 -23.37 -18.79 8.26
CA ASP A 4 -23.23 -18.80 6.79
C ASP A 4 -22.94 -17.41 6.20
N LYS A 5 -23.43 -16.36 6.86
CA LYS A 5 -23.21 -14.97 6.43
C LYS A 5 -21.78 -14.51 6.75
N VAL A 6 -21.26 -14.85 7.93
CA VAL A 6 -19.88 -14.55 8.31
C VAL A 6 -18.91 -15.24 7.37
N GLU A 7 -19.11 -16.53 7.12
CA GLU A 7 -18.29 -17.29 6.17
C GLU A 7 -18.28 -16.65 4.79
N THR A 8 -19.45 -16.29 4.26
CA THR A 8 -19.58 -15.65 2.96
C THR A 8 -18.82 -14.32 2.91
N LEU A 9 -18.93 -13.49 3.95
CA LEU A 9 -18.23 -12.22 4.03
C LEU A 9 -16.70 -12.41 4.09
N LEU A 10 -16.22 -13.38 4.87
CA LEU A 10 -14.80 -13.71 4.97
C LEU A 10 -14.26 -14.24 3.62
N GLN A 11 -14.97 -15.15 2.96
CA GLN A 11 -14.59 -15.66 1.64
C GLN A 11 -14.53 -14.54 0.58
N ASN A 12 -15.51 -13.63 0.60
CA ASN A 12 -15.51 -12.48 -0.29
C ASN A 12 -14.32 -11.54 -0.01
N LEU A 13 -14.01 -11.29 1.27
CA LEU A 13 -12.84 -10.51 1.65
C LEU A 13 -11.53 -11.16 1.17
N LYS A 14 -11.39 -12.48 1.35
CA LYS A 14 -10.24 -13.24 0.86
C LYS A 14 -10.09 -13.12 -0.66
N ASN A 15 -11.19 -13.25 -1.40
CA ASN A 15 -11.18 -13.09 -2.86
C ASN A 15 -10.80 -11.68 -3.31
N LEU A 16 -11.26 -10.64 -2.60
CA LEU A 16 -10.84 -9.26 -2.88
C LEU A 16 -9.37 -9.03 -2.59
N LEU A 17 -8.82 -9.60 -1.52
CA LEU A 17 -7.39 -9.52 -1.22
C LEU A 17 -6.54 -10.22 -2.30
N LEU A 18 -7.01 -11.35 -2.84
CA LEU A 18 -6.34 -12.03 -3.95
C LEU A 18 -6.34 -11.16 -5.23
N LYS A 19 -7.48 -10.55 -5.56
CA LYS A 19 -7.57 -9.61 -6.69
C LYS A 19 -6.69 -8.38 -6.49
N GLU A 20 -6.70 -7.80 -5.29
CA GLU A 20 -5.85 -6.67 -4.93
C GLU A 20 -4.37 -7.01 -5.17
N LYS A 21 -3.93 -8.19 -4.74
CA LYS A 21 -2.55 -8.65 -4.99
C LYS A 21 -2.19 -8.60 -6.48
N GLU A 22 -3.06 -9.12 -7.34
CA GLU A 22 -2.84 -9.10 -8.78
C GLU A 22 -2.80 -7.68 -9.34
N CYS A 23 -3.70 -6.81 -8.89
CA CYS A 23 -3.74 -5.42 -9.33
C CYS A 23 -2.50 -4.65 -8.86
N ILE A 24 -2.03 -4.84 -7.61
CA ILE A 24 -0.78 -4.21 -7.11
C ILE A 24 0.42 -4.61 -7.98
N ILE A 25 0.52 -5.88 -8.37
CA ILE A 25 1.59 -6.37 -9.24
C ILE A 25 1.53 -5.71 -10.62
N LYS A 26 0.33 -5.49 -11.16
CA LYS A 26 0.12 -4.92 -12.50
C LYS A 26 0.13 -3.38 -12.54
N ALA A 27 -0.13 -2.71 -11.42
CA ALA A 27 -0.36 -1.26 -11.34
C ALA A 27 0.81 -0.40 -11.81
N ILE A 28 2.04 -0.91 -11.79
CA ILE A 28 3.21 -0.19 -12.34
C ILE A 28 3.07 0.02 -13.86
N ASN A 29 2.37 -0.90 -14.55
CA ASN A 29 2.32 -0.95 -16.02
C ASN A 29 0.91 -0.78 -16.60
N ASP A 30 -0.13 -0.72 -15.77
CA ASP A 30 -1.53 -0.73 -16.22
C ASP A 30 -2.42 0.22 -15.41
N THR A 31 -2.90 1.28 -16.06
CA THR A 31 -3.80 2.27 -15.47
C THR A 31 -5.14 1.67 -15.05
N LYS A 32 -5.64 0.62 -15.73
CA LYS A 32 -6.89 -0.04 -15.35
C LYS A 32 -6.78 -0.75 -14.01
N SER A 33 -5.60 -1.27 -13.70
CA SER A 33 -5.33 -1.89 -12.40
C SER A 33 -5.43 -0.88 -11.24
N THR A 34 -5.12 0.39 -11.49
CA THR A 34 -5.27 1.47 -10.48
C THR A 34 -6.74 1.80 -10.20
N GLU A 35 -7.59 1.87 -11.23
CA GLU A 35 -9.04 2.08 -11.04
C GLU A 35 -9.68 0.92 -10.29
N GLU A 36 -9.31 -0.32 -10.63
CA GLU A 36 -9.81 -1.51 -9.94
C GLU A 36 -9.33 -1.57 -8.47
N LEU A 37 -8.11 -1.10 -8.16
CA LEU A 37 -7.63 -1.02 -6.77
C LEU A 37 -8.53 -0.13 -5.91
N ASN A 38 -8.93 1.05 -6.40
CA ASN A 38 -9.82 1.94 -5.66
C ASN A 38 -11.18 1.27 -5.39
N ARG A 39 -11.73 0.58 -6.40
CA ARG A 39 -12.97 -0.17 -6.25
C ARG A 39 -12.82 -1.29 -5.21
N ILE A 40 -11.73 -2.05 -5.25
CA ILE A 40 -11.46 -3.12 -4.28
C ILE A 40 -11.34 -2.56 -2.85
N VAL A 41 -10.73 -1.40 -2.66
CA VAL A 41 -10.63 -0.74 -1.35
C VAL A 41 -12.02 -0.44 -0.77
N GLU A 42 -12.91 0.13 -1.58
CA GLU A 42 -14.30 0.43 -1.17
C GLU A 42 -15.09 -0.86 -0.84
N GLU A 43 -14.98 -1.90 -1.67
CA GLU A 43 -15.65 -3.18 -1.42
C GLU A 43 -15.14 -3.84 -0.12
N LYS A 44 -13.82 -3.82 0.13
CA LYS A 44 -13.24 -4.32 1.39
C LYS A 44 -13.75 -3.52 2.59
N HIS A 45 -13.80 -2.19 2.50
CA HIS A 45 -14.32 -1.34 3.57
C HIS A 45 -15.76 -1.74 3.93
N ASN A 46 -16.62 -1.90 2.93
CA ASN A 46 -18.01 -2.32 3.12
C ASN A 46 -18.15 -3.71 3.76
N ILE A 47 -17.29 -4.67 3.39
CA ILE A 47 -17.30 -6.00 4.02
C ILE A 47 -16.82 -5.92 5.47
N LEU A 48 -15.75 -5.18 5.75
CA LEU A 48 -15.23 -5.00 7.11
C LEU A 48 -16.26 -4.33 8.02
N MET A 49 -16.99 -3.33 7.52
CA MET A 49 -18.09 -2.68 8.25
C MET A 49 -19.23 -3.64 8.57
N GLN A 50 -19.52 -4.61 7.69
CA GLN A 50 -20.51 -5.66 7.97
C GLN A 50 -19.97 -6.68 8.98
N LEU A 51 -18.71 -7.11 8.85
CA LEU A 51 -18.07 -8.03 9.79
C LEU A 51 -17.97 -7.44 11.19
N ALA A 52 -17.78 -6.12 11.32
CA ALA A 52 -17.73 -5.42 12.60
C ALA A 52 -19.06 -5.44 13.39
N GLN A 53 -20.16 -5.90 12.79
CA GLN A 53 -21.46 -6.03 13.45
C GLN A 53 -21.65 -7.40 14.14
N PHE A 54 -20.72 -8.33 13.97
CA PHE A 54 -20.78 -9.68 14.53
C PHE A 54 -19.94 -9.79 15.80
N GLU A 55 -20.31 -10.71 16.69
CA GLU A 55 -19.58 -10.99 17.92
C GLU A 55 -18.46 -12.01 17.65
N VAL A 56 -17.47 -12.08 18.53
CA VAL A 56 -16.32 -12.98 18.38
C VAL A 56 -16.75 -14.45 18.24
N GLU A 57 -17.83 -14.84 18.92
CA GLU A 57 -18.42 -16.15 18.87
C GLU A 57 -18.90 -16.55 17.47
N ASP A 58 -19.33 -15.59 16.66
CA ASP A 58 -19.79 -15.83 15.28
C ASP A 58 -18.63 -16.19 14.33
N PHE A 59 -17.38 -15.96 14.74
CA PHE A 59 -16.17 -16.31 13.98
C PHE A 59 -15.59 -17.68 14.35
N LYS A 60 -16.15 -18.36 15.35
CA LYS A 60 -15.68 -19.69 15.77
C LYS A 60 -15.83 -20.71 14.64
N GLY A 61 -14.76 -21.43 14.34
CA GLY A 61 -14.70 -22.38 13.22
C GLY A 61 -14.19 -21.78 11.91
N TYR A 62 -13.90 -20.48 11.87
CA TYR A 62 -13.32 -19.79 10.70
C TYR A 62 -11.90 -19.26 10.97
N GLU A 63 -11.22 -19.76 12.01
CA GLU A 63 -9.91 -19.27 12.45
C GLU A 63 -8.86 -19.36 11.34
N ASP A 64 -8.82 -20.47 10.60
CA ASP A 64 -7.91 -20.66 9.47
C ASP A 64 -8.17 -19.64 8.35
N LEU A 65 -9.44 -19.35 8.08
CA LEU A 65 -9.83 -18.38 7.05
C LEU A 65 -9.45 -16.95 7.47
N VAL A 66 -9.66 -16.60 8.74
CA VAL A 66 -9.23 -15.29 9.29
C VAL A 66 -7.70 -15.17 9.23
N TYR A 67 -6.98 -16.23 9.59
CA TYR A 67 -5.52 -16.25 9.49
C TYR A 67 -5.04 -16.04 8.05
N ASP A 68 -5.63 -16.75 7.08
CA ASP A 68 -5.33 -16.58 5.66
C ASP A 68 -5.55 -15.14 5.18
N ILE A 69 -6.67 -14.53 5.58
CA ILE A 69 -6.99 -13.13 5.27
C ILE A 69 -5.93 -12.18 5.83
N GLN A 70 -5.47 -12.41 7.07
CA GLN A 70 -4.40 -11.62 7.67
C GLN A 70 -3.07 -11.77 6.91
N GLN A 71 -2.70 -13.00 6.51
CA GLN A 71 -1.47 -13.23 5.75
C GLN A 71 -1.53 -12.59 4.35
N LEU A 72 -2.67 -12.67 3.67
CA LEU A 72 -2.88 -12.02 2.38
C LEU A 72 -2.83 -10.49 2.51
N SER A 73 -3.50 -9.93 3.51
CA SER A 73 -3.46 -8.48 3.77
C SER A 73 -2.05 -7.99 4.02
N ARG A 74 -1.27 -8.71 4.83
CA ARG A 74 0.14 -8.39 5.08
C ARG A 74 0.98 -8.49 3.79
N THR A 75 0.74 -9.49 2.97
CA THR A 75 1.42 -9.66 1.68
C THR A 75 1.15 -8.46 0.76
N ASN A 76 -0.12 -8.05 0.65
CA ASN A 76 -0.50 -6.90 -0.17
C ASN A 76 0.13 -5.60 0.33
N MET A 77 0.17 -5.38 1.64
CA MET A 77 0.86 -4.23 2.24
C MET A 77 2.34 -4.19 1.87
N ILE A 78 3.05 -5.31 2.02
CA ILE A 78 4.49 -5.41 1.67
C ILE A 78 4.70 -5.11 0.17
N LEU A 79 3.85 -5.63 -0.71
CA LEU A 79 3.94 -5.35 -2.14
C LEU A 79 3.70 -3.87 -2.47
N ALA A 80 2.69 -3.25 -1.85
CA ALA A 80 2.40 -1.83 -2.02
C ALA A 80 3.57 -0.95 -1.53
N GLU A 81 4.13 -1.25 -0.36
CA GLU A 81 5.32 -0.57 0.17
C GLU A 81 6.54 -0.73 -0.74
N SER A 82 6.75 -1.94 -1.28
CA SER A 82 7.84 -2.20 -2.22
C SER A 82 7.68 -1.38 -3.51
N ASN A 83 6.46 -1.28 -4.03
CA ASN A 83 6.17 -0.45 -5.20
C ASN A 83 6.43 1.03 -4.92
N LEU A 84 6.02 1.53 -3.75
CA LEU A 84 6.27 2.92 -3.35
C LEU A 84 7.78 3.21 -3.26
N LYS A 85 8.54 2.35 -2.58
CA LYS A 85 10.01 2.49 -2.46
C LYS A 85 10.71 2.48 -3.82
N PHE A 86 10.23 1.65 -4.75
CA PHE A 86 10.74 1.64 -6.12
C PHE A 86 10.50 2.99 -6.81
N ILE A 87 9.28 3.53 -6.73
CA ILE A 87 8.94 4.84 -7.30
C ILE A 87 9.79 5.95 -6.67
N GLU A 88 9.96 5.96 -5.35
CA GLU A 88 10.83 6.90 -4.64
C GLU A 88 12.27 6.83 -5.15
N SER A 89 12.84 5.63 -5.28
CA SER A 89 14.21 5.44 -5.80
C SER A 89 14.39 5.92 -7.25
N VAL A 90 13.35 5.81 -8.09
CA VAL A 90 13.36 6.34 -9.46
C VAL A 90 13.37 7.86 -9.44
N PHE A 91 12.55 8.49 -8.58
CA PHE A 91 12.55 9.94 -8.44
C PHE A 91 13.87 10.47 -7.87
N GLU A 92 14.43 9.83 -6.85
CA GLU A 92 15.76 10.16 -6.32
C GLU A 92 16.80 10.11 -7.45
N SER A 93 16.81 9.05 -8.26
CA SER A 93 17.75 8.92 -9.38
C SER A 93 17.60 10.02 -10.45
N ILE A 94 16.37 10.47 -10.74
CA ILE A 94 16.11 11.55 -11.70
C ILE A 94 16.54 12.91 -11.14
N PHE A 95 16.34 13.15 -9.85
CA PHE A 95 16.54 14.45 -9.22
C PHE A 95 17.89 14.63 -8.50
N GLU A 96 18.64 13.54 -8.22
CA GLU A 96 19.94 13.59 -7.54
C GLU A 96 21.13 14.00 -8.44
N GLN A 97 20.92 14.33 -9.74
CA GLN A 97 21.99 14.84 -10.61
C GLN A 97 21.66 16.16 -11.35
N THR A 98 21.40 17.23 -10.59
CA THR A 98 21.64 18.62 -11.08
C THR A 98 22.76 19.36 -10.33
N SER A 99 23.60 18.63 -9.59
CA SER A 99 24.87 19.18 -9.06
C SER A 99 26.04 18.80 -9.96
N THR A 100 26.00 19.23 -11.23
CA THR A 100 27.17 19.12 -12.11
C THR A 100 28.28 19.99 -11.55
N TYR A 101 29.47 19.43 -11.36
CA TYR A 101 30.69 20.15 -11.04
C TYR A 101 30.85 21.35 -12.01
N LEU A 102 31.16 22.53 -11.48
CA LEU A 102 31.63 23.64 -12.30
C LEU A 102 32.95 23.22 -12.96
N SER A 103 33.18 23.71 -14.18
CA SER A 103 34.33 23.42 -15.04
C SER A 103 35.70 23.78 -14.43
N ASP A 104 35.74 24.28 -13.20
CA ASP A 104 36.92 24.69 -12.45
C ASP A 104 37.29 23.74 -11.28
N GLY A 105 36.53 22.66 -11.09
CA GLY A 105 36.83 21.63 -10.09
C GLY A 105 36.56 22.03 -8.63
N GLN A 106 35.84 23.12 -8.35
CA GLN A 106 35.50 23.48 -6.96
C GLN A 106 34.15 22.90 -6.51
N VAL A 107 34.20 22.07 -5.46
CA VAL A 107 33.02 21.57 -4.75
C VAL A 107 32.47 22.69 -3.86
N LYS A 108 31.29 23.20 -4.19
CA LYS A 108 30.58 24.15 -3.33
C LYS A 108 29.87 23.38 -2.21
N ASN A 109 30.61 23.13 -1.12
CA ASN A 109 30.00 22.60 0.10
C ASN A 109 28.94 23.58 0.62
N LYS A 110 27.70 23.11 0.73
CA LYS A 110 26.62 23.80 1.46
C LYS A 110 27.09 24.04 2.89
N SER A 111 27.36 25.29 3.25
CA SER A 111 27.42 25.69 4.65
C SER A 111 26.06 26.23 5.06
N SER A 112 25.37 25.45 5.87
CA SER A 112 24.31 25.93 6.76
C SER A 112 24.88 27.05 7.62
N GLY A 113 24.25 28.22 7.59
CA GLY A 113 24.68 29.39 8.36
C GLY A 113 23.58 30.43 8.43
N ILE A 114 22.64 30.22 9.34
CA ILE A 114 21.75 31.27 9.86
C ILE A 114 22.65 32.38 10.41
N ILE A 115 22.47 33.64 10.00
CA ILE A 115 22.50 34.85 10.84
C ILE A 115 22.26 36.07 9.95
N ASN A 116 21.10 36.67 10.19
CA ASN A 116 20.78 38.06 9.90
C ASN A 116 21.67 38.97 10.78
N LYS A 117 22.56 39.78 10.20
CA LYS A 117 23.13 40.94 10.90
C LYS A 117 23.46 42.07 9.93
N LYS A 118 22.77 43.18 10.15
CA LYS A 118 22.77 44.48 9.47
C LYS A 118 24.15 45.03 9.10
N ALA A 119 24.21 45.72 7.95
CA ALA A 119 24.72 47.08 7.82
C ALA A 119 23.96 47.79 6.70
#